data_AF-A0A4R9LWP1-F1
#
_entry.id   AF-A0A4R9LWP1-F1
#
_cell.length_a   1.000
_cell.length_b   1.000
_cell.length_c   1.000
_cell.angle_alpha   90.00
_cell.angle_beta   90.00
_cell.angle_gamma   90.00
#
_symmetry.space_group_name_H-M   'P 1'
#
loop_
_entity.id
_entity.type
_entity.pdbx_description
1 polymer ?
#
loop_
_entity_poly.entity_id
_entity_poly.type
_entity_poly.pdbx_seq_one_letter_code
_entity_poly.pdbx_strand_id
1 'polypeptide(L)'
;MKKTTLILCLFSSYFFLQGCASSSVGVAASNRPLANIPYETVKSVDKTFTWYSFDIILFAMSTGNPPIDEIYTEMLAGEDADAVVNIRYWNDKSIFGPVIRHRFGIKGDLVKFSGGTPPKGKK
;
A
#
# COMPACT_ATOMS: atom_id res chain seq x y z
N MET A 1 -19.22 42.38 15.61
CA MET A 1 -18.66 41.24 16.38
C MET A 1 -19.17 39.88 15.90
N LYS A 2 -20.48 39.66 15.70
CA LYS A 2 -21.01 38.34 15.24
C LYS A 2 -20.48 37.85 13.88
N LYS A 3 -20.26 38.76 12.91
CA LYS A 3 -19.78 38.41 11.55
C LYS A 3 -18.32 37.95 11.53
N THR A 4 -17.45 38.57 12.32
CA THR A 4 -16.03 38.20 12.40
C THR A 4 -15.82 36.86 13.10
N THR A 5 -16.60 36.55 14.15
CA THR A 5 -16.56 35.23 14.80
C THR A 5 -17.08 34.12 13.88
N LEU A 6 -18.11 34.40 13.08
CA LEU A 6 -18.63 33.46 12.08
C LEU A 6 -17.59 33.13 11.00
N ILE A 7 -16.91 34.16 10.47
CA ILE A 7 -15.85 33.99 9.47
C ILE A 7 -14.68 33.20 10.06
N LEU A 8 -14.29 33.46 11.32
CA LEU A 8 -13.24 32.72 12.00
C LEU A 8 -13.59 31.23 12.19
N CYS A 9 -14.85 30.93 12.54
CA CYS A 9 -15.33 29.55 12.64
C CYS A 9 -15.40 28.84 11.29
N LEU A 10 -15.86 29.51 10.23
CA LEU A 10 -15.89 28.97 8.86
C LEU A 10 -14.47 28.69 8.35
N PHE A 11 -13.53 29.61 8.58
CA PHE A 11 -12.13 29.43 8.19
C PHE A 11 -11.46 28.28 8.95
N SER A 12 -11.74 28.15 10.25
CA SER A 12 -11.28 27.01 11.07
C SER A 12 -11.85 25.68 10.57
N SER A 13 -13.15 25.62 10.22
CA SER A 13 -13.75 24.39 9.68
C SER A 13 -13.17 23.96 8.32
N TYR A 14 -12.63 24.89 7.53
CA TYR A 14 -11.98 24.58 6.25
C TYR A 14 -10.69 23.77 6.43
N PHE A 15 -9.95 23.99 7.53
CA PHE A 15 -8.76 23.22 7.86
C PHE A 15 -9.06 21.79 8.34
N PHE A 16 -10.25 21.55 8.91
CA PHE A 16 -10.67 20.20 9.34
C PHE A 16 -11.27 19.35 8.21
N LEU A 17 -11.50 19.93 7.03
CA LEU A 17 -12.07 19.24 5.86
C LEU A 17 -11.02 18.87 4.79
N GLN A 18 -9.74 19.18 5.02
CA GLN A 18 -8.68 18.94 4.04
C GLN A 18 -7.88 17.66 4.37
N GLY A 19 -7.87 16.69 3.45
CA GLY A 19 -6.76 15.74 3.35
C GLY A 19 -7.08 14.26 3.52
N CYS A 20 -8.12 13.74 2.86
CA CYS A 20 -8.13 12.33 2.45
C CYS A 20 -7.68 12.25 0.99
N ALA A 21 -6.37 12.15 0.77
CA ALA A 21 -5.82 11.89 -0.55
C ALA A 21 -5.66 10.37 -0.69
N SER A 22 -6.63 9.73 -1.35
CA SER A 22 -6.56 8.32 -1.71
C SER A 22 -6.06 8.20 -3.15
N SER A 23 -4.98 7.46 -3.36
CA SER A 23 -4.47 7.14 -4.69
C SER A 23 -4.62 5.65 -4.90
N SER A 24 -5.41 5.28 -5.90
CA SER A 24 -5.64 3.90 -6.30
C SER A 24 -4.93 3.62 -7.62
N VAL A 25 -4.39 2.39 -7.70
CA VAL A 25 -3.98 1.65 -8.91
C VAL A 25 -2.49 1.74 -9.28
N GLY A 26 -1.77 0.67 -8.95
CA GLY A 26 -1.01 -0.07 -9.96
C GLY A 26 -1.44 -1.53 -9.94
N VAL A 27 -1.64 -2.09 -11.12
CA VAL A 27 -1.82 -3.54 -11.29
C VAL A 27 -0.45 -4.11 -11.59
N ALA A 28 0.18 -4.77 -10.63
CA ALA A 28 1.38 -5.55 -10.89
C ALA A 28 0.93 -6.97 -11.28
N ALA A 29 1.24 -7.39 -12.50
CA ALA A 29 0.75 -8.67 -13.03
C ALA A 29 1.23 -9.86 -12.18
N SER A 30 2.48 -9.83 -11.70
CA SER A 30 3.05 -10.81 -10.77
C SER A 30 4.37 -10.31 -10.18
N ASN A 31 4.76 -10.82 -9.02
CA ASN A 31 6.09 -10.62 -8.44
C ASN A 31 7.19 -11.44 -9.14
N ARG A 32 6.84 -12.45 -9.94
CA ARG A 32 7.77 -13.30 -10.69
C ARG A 32 7.35 -13.42 -12.16
N PRO A 33 8.28 -13.62 -13.10
CA PRO A 33 7.92 -13.83 -14.51
C PRO A 33 7.19 -15.17 -14.67
N LEU A 34 5.92 -15.12 -15.10
CA LEU A 34 5.04 -16.30 -15.24
C LEU A 34 4.99 -16.88 -16.67
N ALA A 35 5.89 -16.48 -17.57
CA ALA A 35 5.77 -16.80 -18.98
C ALA A 35 5.65 -18.32 -19.23
N ASN A 36 4.44 -18.76 -19.59
CA ASN A 36 4.05 -20.15 -19.92
C ASN A 36 4.21 -21.20 -18.81
N ILE A 37 4.18 -20.81 -17.53
CA ILE A 37 4.22 -21.77 -16.43
C ILE A 37 2.77 -22.05 -15.97
N PRO A 38 2.28 -23.31 -16.03
CA PRO A 38 1.00 -23.63 -15.41
C PRO A 38 1.13 -23.46 -13.89
N TYR A 39 0.12 -22.84 -13.29
CA TYR A 39 0.08 -22.59 -11.86
C TYR A 39 -1.31 -22.84 -11.30
N GLU A 40 -1.36 -23.20 -10.03
CA GLU A 40 -2.59 -23.36 -9.27
C GLU A 40 -2.70 -22.27 -8.22
N THR A 41 -3.88 -21.65 -8.12
CA THR A 41 -4.15 -20.65 -7.08
C THR A 41 -4.37 -21.37 -5.76
N VAL A 42 -3.50 -21.11 -4.80
CA VAL A 42 -3.59 -21.65 -3.44
C VAL A 42 -4.62 -20.85 -2.65
N LYS A 43 -4.47 -19.52 -2.62
CA LYS A 43 -5.25 -18.64 -1.74
C LYS A 43 -5.13 -17.17 -2.15
N SER A 44 -6.20 -16.39 -1.98
CA SER A 44 -6.13 -14.92 -2.08
C SER A 44 -5.76 -14.32 -0.73
N VAL A 45 -4.78 -13.42 -0.72
CA VAL A 45 -4.29 -12.72 0.48
C VAL A 45 -4.55 -11.22 0.38
N ASP A 46 -4.87 -10.61 1.53
CA ASP A 46 -5.10 -9.18 1.70
C ASP A 46 -4.33 -8.71 2.94
N LYS A 47 -3.42 -7.76 2.77
CA LYS A 47 -2.58 -7.20 3.82
C LYS A 47 -2.66 -5.68 3.78
N THR A 48 -2.71 -5.07 4.96
CA THR A 48 -2.70 -3.61 5.12
C THR A 48 -1.60 -3.20 6.07
N PHE A 49 -0.75 -2.31 5.59
CA PHE A 49 0.37 -1.73 6.32
C PHE A 49 0.04 -0.30 6.72
N THR A 50 0.46 0.13 7.90
CA THR A 50 0.22 1.48 8.40
C THR A 50 1.49 2.03 9.02
N TRP A 51 1.89 3.23 8.62
CA TRP A 51 2.97 3.97 9.27
C TRP A 51 2.60 5.44 9.40
N TYR A 52 3.33 6.17 10.23
CA TYR A 52 3.08 7.57 10.47
C TYR A 52 4.28 8.39 10.03
N SER A 53 4.03 9.62 9.61
CA SER A 53 5.07 10.62 9.46
C SER A 53 4.62 11.91 10.11
N PHE A 54 5.58 12.72 10.50
CA PHE A 54 5.36 14.03 11.06
C PHE A 54 5.92 15.05 10.08
N ASP A 55 5.09 16.00 9.66
CA ASP A 55 5.40 17.01 8.65
C ASP A 55 5.02 18.38 9.19
N ILE A 56 6.03 19.19 9.52
CA ILE A 56 5.88 20.60 9.86
C ILE A 56 6.56 21.41 8.77
N ILE A 57 5.79 21.76 7.73
CA ILE A 57 6.08 22.75 6.67
C ILE A 57 7.36 22.45 5.86
N LEU A 58 8.54 22.49 6.51
CA LEU A 58 9.86 22.25 5.95
C LEU A 58 10.56 21.01 6.56
N PHE A 59 10.05 20.48 7.67
CA PHE A 59 10.64 19.35 8.37
C PHE A 59 9.69 18.14 8.29
N ALA A 60 10.11 17.12 7.55
CA ALA A 60 9.43 15.84 7.49
C ALA A 60 10.29 14.77 8.19
N MET A 61 9.70 14.07 9.16
CA MET A 61 10.30 12.90 9.81
C MET A 61 9.32 11.73 9.72
N SER A 62 9.76 10.57 9.25
CA SER A 62 8.92 9.37 9.21
C SER A 62 9.16 8.55 10.47
N THR A 63 8.09 8.03 11.09
CA THR A 63 8.23 7.12 12.24
C THR A 63 8.51 5.68 11.79
N GLY A 64 8.46 5.40 10.50
CA GLY A 64 8.79 4.10 9.91
C GLY A 64 9.10 4.21 8.41
N ASN A 65 9.65 3.14 7.83
CA ASN A 65 9.91 3.05 6.40
C ASN A 65 8.69 2.48 5.66
N PRO A 66 8.46 2.87 4.40
CA PRO A 66 7.44 2.23 3.57
C PRO A 66 7.84 0.76 3.34
N PRO A 67 6.94 -0.21 3.52
CA PRO A 67 7.28 -1.65 3.59
C PRO A 67 7.51 -2.29 2.21
N ILE A 68 8.08 -1.56 1.24
CA ILE A 68 8.20 -2.01 -0.16
C ILE A 68 8.93 -3.36 -0.27
N ASP A 69 10.00 -3.53 0.52
CA ASP A 69 10.89 -4.69 0.42
C ASP A 69 10.34 -5.92 1.14
N GLU A 70 9.46 -5.72 2.13
CA GLU A 70 8.95 -6.79 3.00
C GLU A 70 7.56 -7.28 2.60
N ILE A 71 6.81 -6.50 1.81
CA ILE A 71 5.43 -6.80 1.41
C ILE A 71 5.27 -8.22 0.85
N TYR A 72 6.09 -8.62 -0.14
CA TYR A 72 5.93 -9.93 -0.76
C TYR A 72 6.36 -11.06 0.16
N THR A 73 7.37 -10.81 0.99
CA THR A 73 7.83 -11.77 2.02
C THR A 73 6.73 -12.00 3.04
N GLU A 74 6.07 -10.94 3.52
CA GLU A 74 4.94 -11.05 4.45
C GLU A 74 3.68 -11.67 3.82
N MET A 75 3.44 -11.46 2.52
CA MET A 75 2.34 -12.09 1.80
C MET A 75 2.55 -13.60 1.61
N LEU A 76 3.80 -14.04 1.45
CA LEU A 76 4.19 -15.44 1.34
C LEU A 76 4.46 -16.10 2.69
N ALA A 77 4.61 -15.31 3.77
CA ALA A 77 4.96 -15.81 5.08
C ALA A 77 3.90 -16.78 5.63
N GLY A 78 4.29 -18.04 5.80
CA GLY A 78 3.45 -19.09 6.37
C GLY A 78 2.58 -19.85 5.37
N GLU A 79 2.70 -19.56 4.07
CA GLU A 79 1.94 -20.24 3.01
C GLU A 79 2.90 -20.89 2.01
N ASP A 80 2.58 -22.09 1.55
CA ASP A 80 3.39 -22.86 0.58
C ASP A 80 3.08 -22.40 -0.86
N ALA A 81 3.50 -21.18 -1.19
CA ALA A 81 3.29 -20.54 -2.48
C ALA A 81 4.60 -20.04 -3.09
N ASP A 82 4.72 -20.13 -4.42
CA ASP A 82 5.93 -19.78 -5.16
C ASP A 82 5.93 -18.34 -5.68
N ALA A 83 4.74 -17.77 -5.89
CA ALA A 83 4.57 -16.43 -6.44
C ALA A 83 3.24 -15.80 -5.99
N VAL A 84 3.16 -14.49 -6.16
CA VAL A 84 1.95 -13.69 -6.00
C VAL A 84 1.58 -13.12 -7.38
N VAL A 85 0.33 -13.32 -7.79
CA VAL A 85 -0.20 -12.87 -9.08
C VAL A 85 -1.43 -12.00 -8.88
N ASN A 86 -1.87 -11.29 -9.92
CA ASN A 86 -3.05 -10.43 -9.86
C ASN A 86 -2.94 -9.43 -8.68
N ILE A 87 -1.76 -8.84 -8.53
CA ILE A 87 -1.46 -7.95 -7.41
C ILE A 87 -2.20 -6.63 -7.64
N ARG A 88 -2.99 -6.24 -6.65
CA ARG A 88 -3.74 -4.99 -6.61
C ARG A 88 -3.36 -4.27 -5.34
N TYR A 89 -2.91 -3.04 -5.45
CA TYR A 89 -2.59 -2.23 -4.29
C TYR A 89 -3.32 -0.88 -4.30
N TRP A 90 -3.48 -0.32 -3.11
CA TRP A 90 -4.01 1.01 -2.87
C TRP A 90 -3.19 1.69 -1.78
N ASN A 91 -3.09 3.01 -1.86
CA ASN A 91 -2.43 3.83 -0.86
C ASN A 91 -3.35 4.98 -0.48
N ASP A 92 -3.58 5.16 0.81
CA ASP A 92 -4.27 6.32 1.36
C ASP A 92 -3.37 7.08 2.33
N LYS A 93 -3.38 8.40 2.16
CA LYS A 93 -2.77 9.35 3.09
C LYS A 93 -3.87 10.12 3.79
N SER A 94 -3.88 10.02 5.12
CA SER A 94 -4.75 10.83 5.99
C SER A 94 -3.90 11.88 6.70
N ILE A 95 -4.24 13.16 6.53
CA ILE A 95 -3.48 14.28 7.10
C ILE A 95 -4.24 14.85 8.30
N PHE A 96 -3.60 14.89 9.47
CA PHE A 96 -4.13 15.40 10.72
C PHE A 96 -3.19 16.48 11.29
N GLY A 97 -3.22 17.66 10.70
CA GLY A 97 -2.26 18.72 11.03
C GLY A 97 -0.82 18.26 10.73
N PRO A 98 0.11 18.28 11.71
CA PRO A 98 1.48 17.87 11.48
C PRO A 98 1.66 16.35 11.46
N VAL A 99 0.66 15.56 11.86
CA VAL A 99 0.73 14.10 11.83
C VAL A 99 0.07 13.59 10.56
N ILE A 100 0.78 12.76 9.81
CA ILE A 100 0.30 12.08 8.62
C ILE A 100 0.26 10.59 8.93
N ARG A 101 -0.88 9.97 8.65
CA ARG A 101 -1.01 8.52 8.60
C ARG A 101 -0.95 8.06 7.15
N HIS A 102 -0.02 7.18 6.86
CA HIS A 102 0.08 6.46 5.60
C HIS A 102 -0.45 5.05 5.78
N ARG A 103 -1.21 4.59 4.81
CA ARG A 103 -1.75 3.25 4.78
C ARG A 103 -1.56 2.70 3.38
N PHE A 104 -1.11 1.46 3.31
CA PHE A 104 -0.85 0.75 2.06
C PHE A 104 -1.51 -0.60 2.16
N GLY A 105 -2.52 -0.85 1.35
CA GLY A 105 -3.14 -2.17 1.25
C GLY A 105 -2.78 -2.85 -0.04
N ILE A 106 -2.51 -4.14 0.04
CA ILE A 106 -2.15 -4.99 -1.08
C ILE A 106 -2.94 -6.29 -1.03
N LYS A 107 -3.48 -6.66 -2.19
CA LYS A 107 -4.20 -7.89 -2.42
C LYS A 107 -3.53 -8.64 -3.55
N GLY A 108 -3.54 -9.96 -3.49
CA GLY A 108 -3.01 -10.79 -4.56
C GLY A 108 -3.38 -12.25 -4.34
N ASP A 109 -3.22 -13.02 -5.41
CA ASP A 109 -3.47 -14.45 -5.40
C ASP A 109 -2.12 -15.18 -5.26
N LEU A 110 -1.99 -15.98 -4.21
CA LEU A 110 -0.87 -16.87 -4.01
C LEU A 110 -0.99 -18.05 -4.96
N VAL A 111 0.06 -18.31 -5.73
CA VAL A 111 0.10 -19.40 -6.69
C VAL A 111 1.27 -20.32 -6.43
N LYS A 112 1.06 -21.60 -6.72
CA LYS A 112 2.08 -22.63 -6.70
C LYS A 112 2.28 -23.17 -8.11
N PHE A 113 3.53 -23.37 -8.52
CA PHE A 113 3.82 -23.86 -9.86
C PHE A 113 3.58 -25.36 -9.95
N SER A 114 2.71 -25.78 -10.88
CA SER A 114 2.43 -27.19 -11.15
C SER A 114 3.55 -27.76 -12.03
N GLY A 115 4.66 -28.13 -11.39
CA GLY A 115 5.64 -29.09 -11.90
C GLY A 115 6.17 -28.85 -13.32
N GLY A 116 7.23 -28.04 -13.44
CA GLY A 116 8.05 -28.03 -14.66
C GLY A 116 9.12 -26.95 -14.64
N THR A 117 10.31 -27.28 -14.10
CA THR A 117 11.61 -26.59 -14.20
C THR A 117 11.61 -25.05 -14.12
N PRO A 118 12.26 -24.42 -13.11
CA PRO A 118 12.38 -22.96 -13.06
C PRO A 118 13.09 -22.43 -14.33
N PRO A 119 12.63 -21.31 -14.92
CA PRO A 119 13.30 -20.74 -16.07
C PRO A 119 14.71 -20.30 -15.64
N LYS A 120 15.73 -20.88 -16.29
CA LYS A 120 17.12 -20.42 -16.15
C LYS A 120 17.16 -18.92 -16.48
N GLY A 121 17.37 -18.09 -15.46
CA GLY A 121 17.74 -16.69 -15.66
C GLY A 121 18.94 -16.65 -16.58
N LYS A 122 18.80 -16.00 -17.74
CA LYS A 122 19.95 -15.69 -18.57
C LYS A 122 20.81 -14.69 -17.79
N LYS A 123 22.02 -15.13 -17.45
CA LYS A 123 23.13 -14.26 -17.03
C LYS A 123 23.38 -13.18 -18.09
#